data_AF-A0A0D8XWG5-F1
#
_entry.id   AF-A0A0D8XWG5-F1
#
_cell.length_a   1.000
_cell.length_b   1.000
_cell.length_c   1.000
_cell.angle_alpha   90.00
_cell.angle_beta   90.00
_cell.angle_gamma   90.00
#
_symmetry.space_group_name_H-M   'P 1'
#
loop_
_entity.id
_entity.type
_entity.pdbx_description
1 polymer ?
#
loop_
_entity_poly.entity_id
_entity_poly.type
_entity_poly.pdbx_seq_one_letter_code
_entity_poly.pdbx_strand_id
1 'polypeptide(L)'
;MGGTYLRVSQIVQFMMLVYIFEFVHKITNSNCAADIEFDQKLISILESLSLIRFQSEQDVADVKMAVKKAKMLQNVDSENAEKMFTVWAEQECPMHDDVPEKPLTVKEVLSNATRFEDDYFVSPPGNVPLKETATLDLNLVNQWDKFGRPVAPMPKKQKIDVS
;
A
#
# COMPACT_ATOMS: atom_id res chain seq x y z
N MET A 1 -3.95 -12.93 51.92
CA MET A 1 -4.29 -11.80 51.01
C MET A 1 -3.02 -11.38 50.30
N GLY A 2 -2.69 -12.01 49.18
CA GLY A 2 -1.48 -11.72 48.42
C GLY A 2 -1.77 -10.61 47.42
N GLY A 3 -1.32 -9.38 47.71
CA GLY A 3 -1.43 -8.25 46.79
C GLY A 3 -0.50 -8.45 45.60
N THR A 4 -1.07 -8.48 44.40
CA THR A 4 -0.35 -8.47 43.13
C THR A 4 0.21 -7.06 42.88
N TYR A 5 1.44 -6.81 43.29
CA TYR A 5 2.15 -5.59 42.91
C TYR A 5 2.58 -5.72 41.44
N LEU A 6 1.91 -4.98 40.53
CA LEU A 6 2.38 -4.85 39.16
C LEU A 6 3.72 -4.10 39.16
N ARG A 7 4.73 -4.67 38.48
CA ARG A 7 6.02 -4.01 38.32
C ARG A 7 5.85 -2.69 37.57
N VAL A 8 6.66 -1.69 37.88
CA VAL A 8 6.65 -0.36 37.21
C VAL A 8 6.67 -0.50 35.67
N SER A 9 7.42 -1.47 35.14
CA SER A 9 7.41 -1.79 33.70
C SER A 9 6.03 -2.20 33.16
N GLN A 10 5.24 -2.96 33.91
CA GLN A 10 3.88 -3.34 33.53
C GLN A 10 2.94 -2.14 33.55
N ILE A 11 3.13 -1.21 34.48
CA ILE A 11 2.35 0.03 34.57
C ILE A 11 2.64 0.95 33.36
N VAL A 12 3.92 1.12 33.00
CA VAL A 12 4.31 1.92 31.82
C VAL A 12 3.80 1.29 30.52
N GLN A 13 3.93 -0.03 30.36
CA GLN A 13 3.38 -0.76 29.22
C GLN A 13 1.86 -0.58 29.11
N PHE A 14 1.16 -0.67 30.25
CA PHE A 14 -0.30 -0.49 30.30
C PHE A 14 -0.71 0.94 29.96
N MET A 15 -0.02 1.95 30.51
CA MET A 15 -0.27 3.35 30.16
C MET A 15 -0.03 3.64 28.68
N MET A 16 1.04 3.08 28.09
CA MET A 16 1.31 3.21 26.66
C MET A 16 0.23 2.54 25.81
N LEU A 17 -0.22 1.34 26.18
CA LEU A 17 -1.31 0.63 25.51
C LEU A 17 -2.65 1.38 25.60
N VAL A 18 -2.98 1.94 26.77
CA VAL A 18 -4.20 2.76 26.95
C VAL A 18 -4.14 4.01 26.08
N TYR A 19 -3.00 4.70 26.05
CA TYR A 19 -2.82 5.88 25.22
C TYR A 19 -2.96 5.58 23.71
N ILE A 20 -2.36 4.47 23.25
CA ILE A 20 -2.50 4.01 21.86
C ILE A 20 -3.97 3.65 21.56
N PHE A 21 -4.67 2.98 22.47
CA PHE A 21 -6.07 2.60 22.28
C PHE A 21 -6.98 3.82 22.18
N GLU A 22 -6.84 4.79 23.08
CA GLU A 22 -7.61 6.04 23.04
C GLU A 22 -7.29 6.86 21.78
N PHE A 23 -6.02 6.89 21.37
CA PHE A 23 -5.58 7.55 20.15
C PHE A 23 -6.20 6.92 18.89
N VAL A 24 -6.15 5.59 18.77
CA VAL A 24 -6.78 4.84 17.66
C VAL A 24 -8.30 5.05 17.65
N HIS A 25 -8.94 5.05 18.82
CA HIS A 25 -10.37 5.29 18.95
C HIS A 25 -10.76 6.71 18.51
N LYS A 26 -9.95 7.72 18.84
CA LYS A 26 -10.15 9.11 18.42
C LYS A 26 -10.03 9.27 16.90
N ILE A 27 -9.04 8.64 16.27
CA ILE A 27 -8.90 8.62 14.79
C ILE A 27 -10.14 7.98 14.15
N THR A 28 -10.60 6.85 14.70
CA THR A 28 -11.72 6.08 14.13
C THR A 28 -13.06 6.83 14.18
N ASN A 29 -13.27 7.68 15.21
CA ASN A 29 -14.50 8.47 15.36
C ASN A 29 -14.42 9.88 14.77
N SER A 30 -13.28 10.26 14.19
CA SER A 30 -13.12 11.57 13.57
C SER A 30 -13.96 11.66 12.30
N ASN A 31 -15.07 12.40 12.35
CA ASN A 31 -15.91 12.70 11.17
C ASN A 31 -15.16 13.63 10.21
N CYS A 32 -14.26 13.05 9.42
CA CYS A 32 -13.54 13.75 8.36
C CYS A 32 -13.43 12.82 7.16
N ALA A 33 -14.56 12.47 6.56
CA ALA A 33 -14.56 11.79 5.28
C ALA A 33 -15.19 12.74 4.27
N ALA A 34 -14.39 13.70 3.80
CA ALA A 34 -14.69 14.31 2.50
C ALA A 34 -14.72 13.18 1.47
N ASP A 35 -15.87 12.97 0.84
CA ASP A 35 -16.02 11.89 -0.14
C ASP A 35 -15.02 12.11 -1.27
N ILE A 36 -14.25 11.06 -1.57
CA ILE A 36 -13.20 11.12 -2.59
C ILE A 36 -13.80 10.51 -3.83
N GLU A 37 -14.03 11.33 -4.86
CA GLU A 37 -14.47 10.81 -6.14
C GLU A 37 -13.27 10.29 -6.92
N PHE A 38 -13.42 9.07 -7.43
CA PHE A 38 -12.43 8.45 -8.29
C PHE A 38 -12.84 8.70 -9.74
N ASP A 39 -12.00 9.44 -10.47
CA ASP A 39 -12.15 9.71 -11.90
C ASP A 39 -11.36 8.69 -12.73
N GLN A 40 -11.79 8.43 -13.95
CA GLN A 40 -11.15 7.50 -14.87
C GLN A 40 -9.72 7.90 -15.16
N LYS A 41 -9.45 9.20 -15.30
CA LYS A 41 -8.09 9.71 -15.49
C LYS A 41 -7.18 9.38 -14.30
N LEU A 42 -7.69 9.52 -13.07
CA LEU A 42 -6.95 9.20 -11.85
C LEU A 42 -6.59 7.70 -11.82
N ILE A 43 -7.54 6.84 -12.15
CA ILE A 43 -7.31 5.39 -12.20
C ILE A 43 -6.27 5.03 -13.25
N SER A 44 -6.38 5.58 -14.47
CA SER A 44 -5.40 5.31 -15.53
C SER A 44 -3.99 5.76 -15.15
N ILE A 45 -3.86 6.89 -14.45
CA ILE A 45 -2.55 7.35 -13.92
C ILE A 45 -2.05 6.38 -12.84
N LEU A 46 -2.92 5.95 -11.92
CA LEU A 46 -2.55 5.03 -10.85
C LEU A 46 -2.09 3.67 -11.40
N GLU A 47 -2.77 3.13 -12.40
CA GLU A 47 -2.37 1.92 -13.12
C GLU A 47 -1.00 2.08 -13.77
N SER A 48 -0.76 3.21 -14.45
CA SER A 48 0.52 3.48 -15.11
C SER A 48 1.68 3.65 -14.14
N LEU A 49 1.46 4.31 -12.99
CA LEU A 49 2.50 4.55 -11.99
C LEU A 49 2.85 3.29 -11.21
N SER A 50 1.86 2.43 -10.94
CA SER A 50 2.06 1.19 -10.20
C SER A 50 2.38 -0.01 -11.09
N LEU A 51 2.26 0.12 -12.42
CA LEU A 51 2.33 -0.97 -13.39
C LEU A 51 1.32 -2.10 -13.10
N ILE A 52 0.17 -1.75 -12.49
CA ILE A 52 -0.91 -2.67 -12.15
C ILE A 52 -2.11 -2.42 -13.07
N ARG A 53 -2.92 -3.46 -13.32
CA ARG A 53 -4.22 -3.35 -13.98
C ARG A 53 -5.34 -3.73 -13.01
N PHE A 54 -6.31 -2.84 -12.85
CA PHE A 54 -7.50 -3.14 -12.08
C PHE A 54 -8.41 -4.03 -12.92
N GLN A 55 -8.78 -5.19 -12.37
CA GLN A 55 -9.60 -6.18 -13.06
C GLN A 55 -11.07 -6.04 -12.70
N SER A 56 -11.36 -5.49 -11.52
CA SER A 56 -12.71 -5.33 -11.00
C SER A 56 -12.94 -3.97 -10.39
N GLU A 57 -14.21 -3.58 -10.31
CA GLU A 57 -14.66 -2.41 -9.58
C GLU A 57 -14.27 -2.51 -8.09
N GLN A 58 -14.23 -3.74 -7.53
CA GLN A 58 -13.82 -4.02 -6.13
C GLN A 58 -12.40 -3.55 -5.85
N ASP A 59 -11.46 -3.85 -6.76
CA ASP A 59 -10.07 -3.48 -6.60
C ASP A 59 -9.93 -1.96 -6.40
N VAL A 60 -10.71 -1.19 -7.15
CA VAL A 60 -10.72 0.27 -7.08
C VAL A 60 -11.35 0.77 -5.77
N ALA A 61 -12.37 0.09 -5.27
CA ALA A 61 -13.02 0.49 -4.03
C ALA A 61 -12.25 0.13 -2.78
N ASP A 62 -11.51 -0.97 -2.79
CA ASP A 62 -10.59 -1.31 -1.71
C ASP A 62 -9.50 -0.24 -1.58
N VAL A 63 -8.98 0.24 -2.72
CA VAL A 63 -8.08 1.40 -2.77
C VAL A 63 -8.78 2.66 -2.23
N LYS A 64 -10.02 2.95 -2.67
CA LYS A 64 -10.80 4.08 -2.18
C LYS A 64 -11.01 4.03 -0.66
N MET A 65 -11.31 2.87 -0.11
CA MET A 65 -11.45 2.65 1.33
C MET A 65 -10.12 2.86 2.06
N ALA A 66 -9.02 2.36 1.53
CA ALA A 66 -7.69 2.57 2.11
C ALA A 66 -7.32 4.06 2.14
N VAL A 67 -7.58 4.79 1.05
CA VAL A 67 -7.36 6.25 1.00
C VAL A 67 -8.25 7.00 1.99
N LYS A 68 -9.51 6.59 2.15
CA LYS A 68 -10.41 7.18 3.15
C LYS A 68 -9.87 7.00 4.56
N LYS A 69 -9.38 5.80 4.91
CA LYS A 69 -8.73 5.54 6.20
C LYS A 69 -7.46 6.39 6.37
N ALA A 70 -6.64 6.52 5.32
CA ALA A 70 -5.44 7.35 5.37
C ALA A 70 -5.77 8.84 5.57
N LYS A 71 -6.85 9.36 4.96
CA LYS A 71 -7.29 10.75 5.17
C LYS A 71 -7.69 11.06 6.62
N MET A 72 -8.17 10.07 7.38
CA MET A 72 -8.48 10.27 8.80
C MET A 72 -7.25 10.70 9.61
N LEU A 73 -6.05 10.36 9.17
CA LEU A 73 -4.79 10.78 9.80
C LEU A 73 -4.54 12.28 9.69
N GLN A 74 -5.19 13.00 8.76
CA GLN A 74 -5.05 14.46 8.63
C GLN A 74 -5.64 15.22 9.83
N ASN A 75 -6.53 14.60 10.61
CA ASN A 75 -7.09 15.22 11.82
C ASN A 75 -6.13 15.12 13.01
N VAL A 76 -5.02 14.40 12.86
CA VAL A 76 -4.00 14.30 13.90
C VAL A 76 -3.15 15.56 13.83
N ASP A 77 -3.12 16.31 14.94
CA ASP A 77 -2.21 17.43 15.08
C ASP A 77 -0.76 16.95 14.96
N SER A 78 -0.05 17.53 13.99
CA SER A 78 1.34 17.22 13.67
C SER A 78 2.22 18.47 13.59
N GLU A 79 1.73 19.64 14.01
CA GLU A 79 2.44 20.93 13.85
C GLU A 79 3.80 20.94 14.56
N ASN A 80 3.92 20.23 15.69
CA ASN A 80 5.13 20.18 16.51
C ASN A 80 5.84 18.82 16.50
N ALA A 81 5.45 17.93 15.58
CA ALA A 81 6.04 16.59 15.49
C ALA A 81 7.14 16.54 14.41
N GLU A 82 8.33 16.08 14.79
CA GLU A 82 9.38 15.76 13.81
C GLU A 82 9.00 14.49 13.03
N LYS A 83 9.25 14.50 11.72
CA LYS A 83 9.00 13.34 10.86
C LYS A 83 10.00 12.24 11.18
N MET A 84 9.50 11.04 11.47
CA MET A 84 10.33 9.85 11.65
C MET A 84 10.63 9.21 10.29
N PHE A 85 11.90 9.17 9.90
CA PHE A 85 12.36 8.48 8.67
C PHE A 85 12.85 7.05 8.96
N THR A 86 13.52 6.88 10.09
CA THR A 86 14.00 5.59 10.62
C THR A 86 13.54 5.45 12.06
N VAL A 87 13.25 4.22 12.49
CA VAL A 87 12.91 3.94 13.89
C VAL A 87 14.10 4.24 14.82
N TRP A 88 15.32 4.00 14.31
CA TRP A 88 16.57 4.32 14.97
C TRP A 88 17.05 5.70 14.51
N ALA A 89 16.78 6.73 15.32
CA ALA A 89 17.06 8.13 14.95
C ALA A 89 18.55 8.51 15.01
N GLU A 90 19.36 7.77 15.77
CA GLU A 90 20.77 8.09 16.04
C GLU A 90 21.74 7.23 15.21
N GLN A 91 21.41 6.97 13.94
CA GLN A 91 22.32 6.23 13.06
C GLN A 91 23.07 7.19 12.15
N GLU A 92 24.40 7.15 12.20
CA GLU A 92 25.24 7.79 11.19
C GLU A 92 24.98 7.16 9.81
N CYS A 93 25.10 7.95 8.74
CA CYS A 93 24.97 7.45 7.38
C CYS A 93 26.02 6.35 7.15
N PRO A 94 25.60 5.09 6.88
CA PRO A 94 26.56 4.01 6.68
C PRO A 94 27.37 4.30 5.42
N MET A 95 28.68 4.46 5.58
CA MET A 95 29.60 4.60 4.46
C MET A 95 30.11 3.22 4.04
N HIS A 96 30.32 3.04 2.75
CA HIS A 96 30.96 1.84 2.19
C HIS A 96 32.37 2.22 1.75
N ASP A 97 33.35 1.35 2.04
CA ASP A 97 34.74 1.58 1.66
C ASP A 97 34.90 1.47 0.14
N ASP A 98 35.71 2.33 -0.48
CA ASP A 98 35.99 2.29 -1.92
C ASP A 98 36.98 1.15 -2.26
N VAL A 99 36.56 -0.08 -1.99
CA VAL A 99 37.33 -1.31 -2.22
C VAL A 99 36.48 -2.24 -3.09
N PRO A 100 37.03 -2.75 -4.21
CA PRO A 100 36.27 -3.63 -5.10
C PRO A 100 35.98 -4.97 -4.42
N GLU A 101 34.70 -5.34 -4.39
CA GLU A 101 34.26 -6.67 -3.97
C GLU A 101 34.42 -7.69 -5.11
N LYS A 102 34.47 -8.97 -4.77
CA LYS A 102 34.52 -10.04 -5.78
C LYS A 102 33.19 -10.08 -6.55
N PRO A 103 33.20 -9.95 -7.89
CA PRO A 103 31.97 -9.96 -8.67
C PRO A 103 31.35 -11.36 -8.68
N LEU A 104 30.01 -11.40 -8.78
CA LEU A 104 29.27 -12.62 -9.06
C LEU A 104 29.57 -13.12 -10.47
N THR A 105 29.51 -14.44 -10.67
CA THR A 105 29.61 -15.03 -12.01
C THR A 105 28.32 -14.78 -12.80
N VAL A 106 28.43 -14.71 -14.13
CA VAL A 106 27.28 -14.54 -15.03
C VAL A 106 26.19 -15.59 -14.76
N LYS A 107 26.60 -16.83 -14.49
CA LYS A 107 25.69 -17.94 -14.15
C LYS A 107 24.91 -17.69 -12.87
N GLU A 108 25.53 -17.09 -11.84
CA GLU A 108 24.85 -16.76 -10.59
C GLU A 108 23.86 -15.61 -10.80
N VAL A 109 24.25 -14.58 -11.56
CA VAL A 109 23.41 -13.42 -11.89
C VAL A 109 22.17 -13.83 -12.69
N LEU A 110 22.33 -14.73 -13.67
CA LEU A 110 21.24 -15.16 -14.55
C LEU A 110 20.43 -16.35 -14.02
N SER A 111 20.75 -16.88 -12.84
CA SER A 111 20.12 -18.09 -12.27
C SER A 111 18.60 -17.99 -12.11
N ASN A 112 18.08 -16.78 -11.85
CA ASN A 112 16.65 -16.51 -11.68
C ASN A 112 15.99 -15.90 -12.93
N ALA A 113 16.73 -15.68 -14.02
CA ALA A 113 16.21 -15.04 -15.23
C ALA A 113 15.27 -15.99 -15.97
N THR A 114 14.01 -15.59 -16.18
CA THR A 114 13.04 -16.40 -16.96
C THR A 114 13.42 -16.47 -18.44
N ARG A 115 14.01 -15.41 -18.99
CA ARG A 115 14.49 -15.31 -20.37
C ARG A 115 15.81 -14.54 -20.39
N PHE A 116 16.81 -15.12 -21.05
CA PHE A 116 18.08 -14.49 -21.34
C PHE A 116 18.60 -15.02 -22.67
N GLU A 117 19.39 -14.22 -23.38
CA GLU A 117 20.02 -14.55 -24.66
C GLU A 117 21.41 -13.92 -24.67
N ASP A 118 22.43 -14.68 -25.09
CA ASP A 118 23.83 -14.25 -25.14
C ASP A 118 24.34 -13.58 -23.85
N ASP A 119 23.98 -14.13 -22.68
CA ASP A 119 24.29 -13.60 -21.35
C ASP A 119 23.64 -12.24 -20.99
N TYR A 120 22.61 -11.83 -21.72
CA TYR A 120 21.82 -10.63 -21.45
C TYR A 120 20.38 -10.95 -21.06
N PHE A 121 19.78 -10.13 -20.20
CA PHE A 121 18.34 -10.17 -19.94
C PHE A 121 17.58 -9.71 -21.19
N VAL A 122 16.65 -10.55 -21.65
CA VAL A 122 15.79 -10.21 -22.79
C VAL A 122 14.41 -9.85 -22.31
N SER A 123 14.00 -8.63 -22.61
CA SER A 123 12.62 -8.16 -22.40
C SER A 123 11.87 -8.17 -23.73
N PRO A 124 10.54 -8.43 -23.73
CA PRO A 124 9.73 -8.24 -24.92
C PRO A 124 9.89 -6.81 -25.46
N PRO A 125 9.92 -6.62 -26.79
CA PRO A 125 9.98 -5.31 -27.41
C PRO A 125 8.63 -4.60 -27.20
N GLY A 126 8.46 -3.89 -26.09
CA GLY A 126 7.17 -3.27 -25.83
C GLY A 126 7.08 -2.42 -24.57
N ASN A 127 7.66 -1.22 -24.61
CA ASN A 127 7.15 -0.09 -23.82
C ASN A 127 6.00 0.61 -24.59
N VAL A 128 5.05 -0.19 -25.09
CA VAL A 128 3.88 0.33 -25.81
C VAL A 128 2.90 0.87 -24.78
N PRO A 129 2.30 2.05 -25.00
CA PRO A 129 1.23 2.55 -24.16
C PRO A 129 0.21 1.44 -23.94
N LEU A 130 0.06 1.11 -22.67
CA LEU A 130 -0.91 0.18 -22.15
C LEU A 130 -2.29 0.56 -22.71
N LYS A 131 -2.90 -0.32 -23.54
CA LYS A 131 -4.23 -0.07 -24.14
C LYS A 131 -5.22 0.38 -23.07
N GLU A 132 -6.16 1.26 -23.44
CA GLU A 132 -7.23 1.68 -22.54
C GLU A 132 -7.92 0.44 -21.95
N THR A 133 -8.02 0.41 -20.62
CA THR A 133 -8.62 -0.71 -19.89
C THR A 133 -10.11 -0.77 -20.12
N ALA A 134 -10.71 -1.95 -19.88
CA ALA A 134 -12.15 -2.11 -19.89
C ALA A 134 -12.79 -1.04 -19.00
N THR A 135 -13.84 -0.38 -19.50
CA THR A 135 -14.52 0.70 -18.79
C THR A 135 -15.09 0.17 -17.47
N LEU A 136 -14.44 0.53 -16.37
CA LEU A 136 -14.92 0.27 -15.02
C LEU A 136 -16.13 1.16 -14.75
N ASP A 137 -17.15 0.62 -14.07
CA ASP A 137 -18.28 1.45 -13.67
C ASP A 137 -17.92 2.29 -12.43
N LEU A 138 -17.35 3.46 -12.67
CA LEU A 138 -16.94 4.38 -11.60
C LEU A 138 -18.14 4.97 -10.84
N ASN A 139 -19.34 4.98 -11.44
CA ASN A 139 -20.55 5.39 -10.72
C ASN A 139 -20.90 4.35 -9.66
N LEU A 140 -20.75 3.05 -9.97
CA LEU A 140 -20.92 1.97 -9.01
C LEU A 140 -19.88 2.08 -7.87
N VAL A 141 -18.60 2.27 -8.21
CA VAL A 141 -17.51 2.43 -7.23
C VAL A 141 -17.76 3.62 -6.30
N ASN A 142 -18.19 4.76 -6.85
CA ASN A 142 -18.44 5.96 -6.05
C ASN A 142 -19.69 5.86 -5.17
N GLN A 143 -20.65 5.00 -5.52
CA GLN A 143 -21.85 4.75 -4.71
C GLN A 143 -21.65 3.72 -3.59
N TRP A 144 -20.54 2.98 -3.58
CA TRP A 144 -20.37 1.86 -2.66
C TRP A 144 -20.36 2.23 -1.18
N ASP A 145 -19.94 3.45 -0.84
CA ASP A 145 -20.00 3.95 0.53
C ASP A 145 -21.44 4.13 1.06
N LYS A 146 -22.43 4.25 0.16
CA LYS A 146 -23.85 4.47 0.49
C LYS A 146 -24.59 3.16 0.74
N PHE A 147 -24.11 2.07 0.14
CA PHE A 147 -24.65 0.75 0.35
C PHE A 147 -23.82 0.07 1.43
N GLY A 148 -24.23 0.19 2.69
CA GLY A 148 -23.58 -0.46 3.84
C GLY A 148 -23.63 -1.99 3.84
N ARG A 149 -23.46 -2.66 2.70
CA ARG A 149 -23.38 -4.10 2.54
C ARG A 149 -22.15 -4.47 1.70
N PRO A 150 -21.17 -5.21 2.25
CA PRO A 150 -20.14 -5.83 1.45
C PRO A 150 -20.75 -7.03 0.74
N VAL A 151 -21.41 -6.82 -0.40
CA VAL A 151 -21.79 -7.91 -1.28
C VAL A 151 -20.76 -7.93 -2.40
N ALA A 152 -19.86 -8.91 -2.35
CA ALA A 152 -18.91 -9.17 -3.42
C ALA A 152 -19.68 -9.38 -4.74
N PRO A 153 -19.50 -8.54 -5.77
CA PRO A 153 -19.93 -8.87 -7.11
C PRO A 153 -19.06 -10.04 -7.59
N MET A 154 -19.66 -11.09 -8.13
CA MET A 154 -18.90 -12.22 -8.68
C MET A 154 -17.87 -11.70 -9.71
N PRO A 155 -16.62 -12.19 -9.71
CA PRO A 155 -15.65 -11.78 -10.70
C PRO A 155 -16.22 -12.00 -12.10
N LYS A 156 -16.13 -10.99 -12.97
CA LYS A 156 -16.55 -11.12 -14.37
C LYS A 156 -15.78 -12.30 -14.96
N LYS A 157 -16.50 -13.33 -15.43
CA LYS A 157 -15.87 -14.48 -16.10
C LYS A 157 -15.10 -13.95 -17.31
N GLN A 158 -13.78 -13.99 -17.25
CA GLN A 158 -12.96 -13.79 -18.44
C GLN A 158 -13.32 -14.90 -19.43
N LYS A 159 -13.69 -14.51 -20.65
CA LYS A 159 -13.67 -15.45 -21.76
C LYS A 159 -12.21 -15.78 -22.01
N ILE A 160 -11.82 -16.99 -21.61
CA ILE A 160 -10.54 -17.55 -21.99
C ILE A 160 -10.66 -17.84 -23.49
N ASP A 161 -10.13 -16.96 -24.31
CA ASP A 161 -9.94 -17.27 -25.72
C ASP A 161 -8.77 -18.25 -25.81
N VAL A 162 -9.12 -19.52 -26.01
CA VAL A 162 -8.16 -20.60 -26.27
C VAL A 162 -7.57 -20.35 -27.67
N SER A 163 -6.27 -20.12 -27.76
CA SER A 163 -5.46 -20.24 -28.98
C SER A 163 -4.28 -21.14 -28.71
#